data_AF-A0A8K0RTY1-F1
#
_entry.id   AF-A0A8K0RTY1-F1
#
_cell.length_a   1.000
_cell.length_b   1.000
_cell.length_c   1.000
_cell.angle_alpha   90.00
_cell.angle_beta   90.00
_cell.angle_gamma   90.00
#
_symmetry.space_group_name_H-M   'P 1'
#
loop_
_entity.id
_entity.type
_entity.pdbx_description
1 polymer ?
#
loop_
_entity_poly.entity_id
_entity_poly.type
_entity_poly.pdbx_seq_one_letter_code
_entity_poly.pdbx_strand_id
1 'polypeptide(L)'
;MSDYKPTEHDGLRKDGQPDGRVGTGEFAHGKVDPHKAGEQGGKTSGGDGGDSGLGSSSSGGDYKPTEHDGLKKDGSPDQRVKGNN
;
A
#
# COMPACT_ATOMS: atom_id res chain seq x y z
N MET A 1 10.88 -20.84 -8.52
CA MET A 1 11.10 -19.99 -7.33
C MET A 1 11.09 -20.89 -6.10
N SER A 2 11.64 -20.46 -4.96
CA SER A 2 11.57 -21.25 -3.73
C SER A 2 10.20 -21.10 -3.08
N ASP A 3 9.37 -22.14 -3.11
CA ASP A 3 8.01 -22.17 -2.52
C ASP A 3 7.99 -22.24 -0.98
N TYR A 4 9.12 -21.93 -0.36
CA TYR A 4 9.28 -22.09 1.07
C TYR A 4 8.85 -20.82 1.79
N LYS A 5 7.92 -21.02 2.73
CA LYS A 5 7.31 -19.96 3.53
C LYS A 5 7.74 -20.13 4.97
N PRO A 6 8.70 -19.30 5.44
CA PRO A 6 9.13 -19.31 6.83
C PRO A 6 7.98 -19.14 7.84
N THR A 7 6.90 -18.46 7.46
CA THR A 7 5.69 -18.33 8.29
C THR A 7 5.00 -19.65 8.62
N GLU A 8 5.16 -20.68 7.77
CA GLU A 8 4.61 -22.02 7.98
C GLU A 8 5.60 -22.94 8.72
N HIS A 9 6.80 -22.43 9.04
CA HIS A 9 7.90 -23.15 9.68
C HIS A 9 8.50 -22.34 10.84
N ASP A 10 7.65 -21.84 11.75
CA ASP A 10 8.05 -21.12 12.98
C ASP A 10 8.97 -19.91 12.76
N GLY A 11 8.87 -19.30 11.57
CA GLY A 11 9.73 -18.18 11.17
C GLY A 11 11.14 -18.60 10.75
N LEU A 12 11.42 -19.88 10.53
CA LEU A 12 12.73 -20.36 10.08
C LEU A 12 12.81 -20.40 8.57
N ARG A 13 14.03 -20.27 8.04
CA ARG A 13 14.42 -20.41 6.64
C ARG A 13 14.65 -21.88 6.29
N LYS A 14 14.83 -22.17 5.00
CA LYS A 14 15.14 -23.53 4.49
C LYS A 14 16.38 -24.16 5.15
N ASP A 15 17.32 -23.34 5.61
CA ASP A 15 18.56 -23.76 6.28
C ASP A 15 18.39 -23.91 7.80
N GLY A 16 17.17 -23.73 8.33
CA GLY A 16 16.86 -23.79 9.76
C GLY A 16 17.24 -22.54 10.54
N GLN A 17 17.77 -21.49 9.89
CA GLN A 17 18.06 -20.23 10.56
C GLN A 17 16.80 -19.35 10.68
N PRO A 18 16.68 -18.50 11.70
CA PRO A 18 15.60 -17.51 11.77
C PRO A 18 15.56 -16.62 10.53
N ASP A 19 14.36 -16.42 9.97
CA ASP A 19 14.12 -15.54 8.84
C ASP A 19 13.86 -14.11 9.34
N GLY A 20 14.76 -13.16 9.08
CA GLY A 20 14.58 -11.78 9.53
C GLY A 20 13.36 -11.05 8.97
N ARG A 21 12.63 -11.63 8.00
CA ARG A 21 11.38 -11.07 7.47
C ARG A 21 10.16 -11.45 8.30
N VAL A 22 10.24 -12.53 9.09
CA VAL A 22 9.10 -13.07 9.84
C VAL A 22 9.53 -13.50 11.24
N GLY A 23 8.63 -13.44 12.22
CA GLY A 23 8.93 -13.94 13.57
C GLY A 23 9.62 -12.97 14.52
N THR A 24 10.07 -11.79 14.08
CA THR A 24 10.50 -10.72 15.01
C THR A 24 9.32 -9.93 15.57
N GLY A 25 8.15 -9.97 14.90
CA GLY A 25 6.97 -9.18 15.29
C GLY A 25 7.13 -7.67 15.16
N GLU A 26 8.30 -7.21 14.73
CA GLU A 26 8.69 -5.80 14.70
C GLU A 26 8.90 -5.34 13.26
N PHE A 27 8.36 -4.17 12.93
CA PHE A 27 8.64 -3.52 11.65
C PHE A 27 10.13 -3.12 11.57
N ALA A 28 10.80 -3.53 10.49
CA ALA A 28 12.22 -3.25 10.25
C ALA A 28 13.15 -3.58 11.45
N HIS A 29 12.88 -4.68 12.17
CA HIS A 29 13.61 -5.10 13.37
C HIS A 29 13.56 -4.09 14.54
N GLY A 30 12.44 -3.38 14.69
CA GLY A 30 12.21 -2.42 15.78
C GLY A 30 12.97 -1.10 15.61
N LYS A 31 13.74 -0.96 14.52
CA LYS A 31 14.57 0.24 14.24
C LYS A 31 13.75 1.41 13.71
N VAL A 32 12.54 1.15 13.23
CA VAL A 32 11.72 2.15 12.55
C VAL A 32 10.34 2.20 13.19
N ASP A 33 9.91 3.41 13.53
CA ASP A 33 8.55 3.69 13.98
C ASP A 33 7.57 3.34 12.85
N PRO A 34 6.67 2.35 13.05
CA PRO A 34 5.73 1.91 12.01
C PRO A 34 4.86 3.06 11.48
N HIS A 35 4.47 4.02 12.33
CA HIS A 35 3.64 5.14 11.91
C HIS A 35 4.39 6.08 10.99
N LYS A 36 5.65 6.41 11.33
CA LYS A 36 6.50 7.24 10.49
C LYS A 36 6.92 6.54 9.20
N ALA A 37 7.20 5.23 9.26
CA ALA A 37 7.46 4.44 8.07
C ALA A 37 6.24 4.34 7.16
N GLY A 38 5.04 4.15 7.73
CA GLY A 38 3.78 4.16 6.99
C GLY A 38 3.53 5.52 6.35
N GLU A 39 3.74 6.60 7.09
CA GLU A 39 3.66 7.96 6.56
C GLU A 39 4.65 8.17 5.42
N GLN A 40 5.95 7.91 5.65
CA GLN A 40 6.99 8.05 4.62
C GLN A 40 6.74 7.16 3.40
N GLY A 41 6.30 5.91 3.60
CA GLY A 41 5.90 4.99 2.55
C GLY A 41 4.75 5.55 1.72
N GLY A 42 3.72 6.10 2.37
CA GLY A 42 2.61 6.78 1.73
C GLY A 42 2.96 8.13 1.07
N LYS A 43 4.08 8.76 1.45
CA LYS A 43 4.61 9.98 0.81
C LYS A 43 5.50 9.71 -0.39
N THR A 44 5.99 8.48 -0.60
CA THR A 44 6.78 8.18 -1.80
C THR A 44 5.90 8.39 -3.03
N SER A 45 6.35 9.26 -3.94
CA SER A 45 5.61 9.74 -5.10
C SER A 45 5.50 8.70 -6.23
N GLY A 46 5.21 7.44 -5.89
CA GLY A 46 5.05 6.38 -6.88
C GLY A 46 4.71 5.04 -6.22
N GLY A 47 3.46 4.61 -6.34
CA GLY A 47 3.07 3.27 -5.95
C GLY A 47 1.58 3.08 -5.70
N ASP A 48 0.78 3.31 -6.74
CA ASP A 48 -0.58 2.82 -6.87
C ASP A 48 -0.63 1.33 -6.47
N GLY A 49 -1.18 1.04 -5.29
CA GLY A 49 -1.29 -0.28 -4.71
C GLY A 49 -2.44 -0.24 -3.71
N GLY A 50 -3.66 -0.37 -4.24
CA GLY A 50 -4.92 -0.09 -3.56
C GLY A 50 -5.03 -0.70 -2.17
N ASP A 51 -5.15 0.17 -1.17
CA ASP A 51 -5.98 -0.10 0.00
C ASP A 51 -7.26 0.72 -0.18
N SER A 52 -8.35 0.01 -0.44
CA SER A 52 -9.71 0.50 -0.34
C SER A 52 -10.06 0.77 1.13
N GLY A 53 -9.36 1.71 1.75
CA GLY A 53 -9.69 2.27 3.05
C GLY A 53 -10.83 3.26 2.89
N LEU A 54 -12.06 2.77 3.05
CA LEU A 54 -13.26 3.58 3.20
C LEU A 54 -13.14 4.46 4.45
N GLY A 55 -12.52 5.63 4.32
CA GLY A 55 -12.42 6.67 5.33
C GLY A 55 -13.17 7.92 4.86
N SER A 56 -14.49 7.92 5.07
CA SER A 56 -15.34 9.10 4.87
C SER A 56 -14.94 10.22 5.83
N SER A 57 -14.53 11.37 5.30
CA SER A 57 -14.77 12.67 5.95
C SER A 57 -14.94 13.77 4.92
N SER A 58 -16.11 14.40 4.97
CA SER A 58 -16.63 15.38 4.04
C SER A 58 -15.85 16.70 4.02
N SER A 59 -15.29 17.05 2.86
CA SER A 59 -15.32 18.40 2.29
C SER A 59 -14.61 18.41 0.93
N GLY A 60 -15.36 18.19 -0.17
CA GLY A 60 -14.85 18.50 -1.51
C GLY A 60 -15.32 17.67 -2.73
N GLY A 61 -16.22 16.69 -2.59
CA GLY A 61 -16.26 15.55 -3.52
C GLY A 61 -17.44 15.35 -4.49
N ASP A 62 -18.38 16.28 -4.70
CA ASP A 62 -19.52 16.04 -5.63
C ASP A 62 -19.11 15.72 -7.06
N TYR A 63 -17.87 16.05 -7.40
CA TYR A 63 -17.35 15.83 -8.72
C TYR A 63 -16.74 14.45 -8.83
N LYS A 64 -17.36 13.64 -9.68
CA LYS A 64 -16.94 12.29 -10.02
C LYS A 64 -16.32 12.30 -11.41
N PRO A 65 -15.00 12.21 -11.51
CA PRO A 65 -14.32 12.17 -12.80
C PRO A 65 -14.84 11.06 -13.71
N THR A 66 -15.29 9.93 -13.14
CA THR A 66 -15.90 8.82 -13.90
C THR A 66 -17.18 9.21 -14.65
N GLU A 67 -17.90 10.25 -14.21
CA GLU A 67 -19.10 10.78 -14.89
C GLU A 67 -18.75 11.88 -15.92
N HIS A 68 -17.46 12.24 -16.02
CA HIS A 68 -16.93 13.31 -16.88
C HIS A 68 -15.69 12.84 -17.66
N ASP A 69 -15.77 11.70 -18.34
CA ASP A 69 -14.71 11.13 -19.19
C ASP A 69 -13.36 10.91 -18.49
N GLY A 70 -13.39 10.74 -17.17
CA GLY A 70 -12.20 10.62 -16.33
C GLY A 70 -11.48 11.94 -16.05
N LEU A 71 -12.06 13.10 -16.39
CA LEU A 71 -11.46 14.42 -16.13
C LEU A 71 -11.79 14.91 -14.72
N LYS A 72 -10.91 15.71 -14.12
CA LYS A 72 -11.08 16.44 -12.85
C LYS A 72 -11.87 17.74 -13.07
N LYS A 73 -12.27 18.41 -11.98
CA LYS A 73 -13.02 19.71 -12.01
C LYS A 73 -12.34 20.79 -12.87
N ASP A 74 -11.02 20.73 -12.98
CA ASP A 74 -10.20 21.66 -13.76
C ASP A 74 -10.02 21.24 -15.24
N GLY A 75 -10.65 20.14 -15.66
CA GLY A 75 -10.54 19.58 -17.01
C GLY A 75 -9.29 18.72 -17.25
N SER A 76 -8.42 18.55 -16.26
CA SER A 76 -7.24 17.68 -16.37
C SER A 76 -7.61 16.21 -16.16
N PRO A 77 -6.93 15.23 -16.78
CA PRO A 77 -7.21 13.82 -16.56
C PRO A 77 -6.98 13.39 -15.09
N ASP A 78 -7.95 12.68 -14.51
CA ASP A 78 -7.82 12.05 -13.20
C ASP A 78 -7.16 10.68 -13.35
N GLN A 79 -5.92 10.56 -12.88
CA GLN A 79 -5.14 9.32 -12.90
C GLN A 79 -5.79 8.18 -12.09
N ARG A 80 -6.70 8.50 -11.16
CA ARG A 80 -7.47 7.50 -10.42
C ARG A 80 -8.54 6.84 -11.29
N VAL A 81 -9.04 7.57 -12.29
CA VAL A 81 -9.93 7.03 -13.32
C VAL A 81 -9.07 6.50 -14.45
N LYS A 82 -8.46 5.35 -14.20
CA LYS A 82 -7.72 4.61 -15.21
C LYS A 82 -8.72 4.17 -16.27
N GLY A 83 -8.56 4.71 -17.49
CA GLY A 83 -9.53 4.64 -18.59
C GLY A 83 -10.29 3.32 -18.66
N ASN A 84 -11.57 3.38 -18.34
CA ASN A 84 -12.53 2.37 -18.74
C ASN A 84 -12.66 2.48 -20.26
N ASN A 85 -11.83 1.71 -20.97
CA ASN A 85 -11.97 1.49 -22.41
C ASN A 85 -13.10 0.49 -22.66
#